data_AF-A0A8H8QVL6-F1
#
_entry.id   AF-A0A8H8QVL6-F1
#
_cell.length_a   1.000
_cell.length_b   1.000
_cell.length_c   1.000
_cell.angle_alpha   90.00
_cell.angle_beta   90.00
_cell.angle_gamma   90.00
#
_symmetry.space_group_name_H-M   'P 1'
#
loop_
_entity.id
_entity.type
_entity.pdbx_description
1 polymer ?
#
loop_
_entity_poly.entity_id
_entity_poly.type
_entity_poly.pdbx_seq_one_letter_code
_entity_poly.pdbx_strand_id
1 'polypeptide(L)' 'MISLLIRVYTSFVPPTPEKKSDAVRLGILGTAQTAPLSLVLPAKSHPEVVLQAVAARDRTRAEAFAKKHGIPDVRDTYQG' A
#
# COMPACT_ATOMS: atom_id res chain seq x y z
N MET A 1 0.02 -29.65 -9.48
CA MET A 1 0.49 -28.53 -10.33
C MET A 1 -0.40 -27.29 -10.23
N ILE A 2 -1.73 -27.42 -10.42
CA ILE A 2 -2.69 -26.29 -10.41
C ILE A 2 -2.66 -25.46 -9.11
N SER A 3 -2.52 -26.12 -7.95
CA SER A 3 -2.43 -25.45 -6.64
C SER A 3 -1.23 -24.50 -6.52
N LEU A 4 -0.11 -24.79 -7.19
CA LEU A 4 1.07 -23.92 -7.19
C LEU A 4 0.78 -22.62 -7.97
N LEU A 5 0.10 -22.73 -9.12
CA LEU A 5 -0.29 -21.60 -9.94
C LEU A 5 -1.27 -20.67 -9.20
N ILE A 6 -2.27 -21.25 -8.53
CA ILE A 6 -3.23 -20.49 -7.71
C ILE A 6 -2.51 -19.76 -6.56
N ARG A 7 -1.54 -20.41 -5.91
CA ARG A 7 -0.77 -19.82 -4.82
C ARG A 7 0.10 -18.63 -5.28
N VAL A 8 0.74 -18.76 -6.44
CA VAL A 8 1.50 -17.66 -7.03
C VAL A 8 0.56 -16.50 -7.41
N TYR A 9 -0.57 -16.79 -8.05
CA TYR A 9 -1.54 -15.78 -8.45
C TYR A 9 -2.10 -14.99 -7.25
N THR A 10 -2.53 -15.70 -6.20
CA THR A 10 -3.08 -15.09 -4.97
C THR A 10 -2.05 -14.28 -4.19
N SER A 11 -0.75 -14.51 -4.42
CA SER A 11 0.29 -13.66 -3.85
C SER A 11 0.29 -12.25 -4.48
N PHE A 12 -0.08 -12.13 -5.76
CA PHE A 12 -0.16 -10.84 -6.48
C PHE A 12 -1.56 -10.21 -6.46
N VAL A 13 -2.60 -11.00 -6.21
CA VAL A 13 -3.99 -10.53 -6.07
C VAL A 13 -4.57 -11.14 -4.79
N PRO A 14 -4.16 -10.66 -3.61
CA PRO A 14 -4.64 -11.23 -2.36
C PRO A 14 -6.10 -10.87 -2.12
N PRO A 15 -6.87 -11.73 -1.44
CA PRO A 15 -8.14 -11.33 -0.88
C PRO A 15 -7.91 -10.20 0.13
N THR A 16 -8.79 -9.20 0.13
CA THR A 16 -8.72 -8.06 1.06
C THR A 16 -9.62 -8.34 2.27
N PRO A 17 -9.06 -8.81 3.40
CA PRO A 17 -9.83 -8.94 4.63
C PRO A 17 -10.25 -7.56 5.14
N GLU A 18 -11.34 -7.54 5.91
CA GLU A 18 -11.75 -6.34 6.63
C GLU A 18 -10.64 -5.89 7.58
N LYS A 19 -10.43 -4.57 7.67
CA LYS A 19 -9.38 -3.98 8.50
C LYS A 19 -9.79 -4.00 9.96
N LYS A 20 -8.86 -4.35 10.84
CA LYS A 20 -9.09 -4.27 12.28
C LYS A 20 -9.18 -2.81 12.73
N SER A 21 -9.96 -2.56 13.78
CA SER A 21 -10.13 -1.23 14.36
C SER A 21 -8.85 -0.66 14.99
N ASP A 22 -7.97 -1.54 15.49
CA ASP A 22 -6.67 -1.24 16.10
C ASP A 22 -5.49 -1.34 15.12
N ALA A 23 -5.76 -1.38 13.81
CA ALA A 23 -4.74 -1.50 12.79
C ALA A 23 -3.71 -0.35 12.81
N VAL A 24 -2.45 -0.69 12.58
CA VAL A 24 -1.34 0.24 12.48
C VAL A 24 -1.47 1.04 11.17
N ARG A 25 -1.50 2.37 11.30
CA ARG A 25 -1.52 3.30 10.17
C ARG A 25 -0.08 3.60 9.73
N LEU A 26 0.25 3.25 8.50
CA LEU A 26 1.55 3.50 7.91
C LEU A 26 1.51 4.67 6.94
N GLY A 27 2.57 5.48 6.97
CA GLY A 27 2.87 6.50 5.98
C GLY A 27 4.02 6.05 5.08
N ILE A 28 3.92 6.29 3.78
CA ILE A 28 4.98 5.99 2.81
C ILE A 28 5.76 7.28 2.52
N LEU A 29 7.09 7.23 2.73
CA LEU A 29 8.00 8.32 2.37
C LEU A 29 8.71 7.99 1.05
N GLY A 30 8.31 8.69 -0.01
CA GLY A 30 8.76 8.52 -1.39
C GLY A 30 7.88 7.57 -2.19
N THR A 31 7.89 7.72 -3.51
CA THR A 31 7.17 6.83 -4.46
C THR A 31 8.14 5.89 -5.15
N ALA A 32 8.82 5.03 -4.37
CA ALA A 32 9.75 4.07 -4.93
C ALA A 32 9.03 2.99 -5.75
N GLN A 33 9.65 2.52 -6.84
CA GLN A 33 9.12 1.40 -7.64
C GLN A 33 8.92 0.12 -6.82
N THR A 34 9.64 -0.02 -5.71
CA THR A 34 9.55 -1.18 -4.81
C THR A 34 8.33 -1.15 -3.89
N ALA A 35 7.77 0.05 -3.61
CA ALA A 35 6.69 0.23 -2.64
C ALA A 35 5.42 -0.62 -2.91
N PRO A 36 5.01 -0.88 -4.17
CA PRO A 36 3.88 -1.75 -4.44
C PRO A 36 4.07 -3.18 -3.92
N LEU A 37 5.25 -3.77 -4.11
CA LEU A 37 5.53 -5.16 -3.70
C LEU A 37 5.87 -5.27 -2.21
N SER A 38 6.55 -4.29 -1.65
CA SER A 38 7.01 -4.34 -0.25
C SER A 38 5.97 -3.86 0.76
N LEU A 39 5.10 -2.92 0.39
CA LEU A 39 4.19 -2.26 1.33
C LEU A 39 2.73 -2.35 0.89
N VAL A 40 2.40 -1.96 -0.35
CA VAL A 40 1.00 -1.88 -0.78
C VAL A 40 0.34 -3.24 -0.84
N LEU A 41 0.99 -4.22 -1.46
CA LEU A 41 0.44 -5.56 -1.62
C LEU A 41 0.30 -6.31 -0.29
N PRO A 42 1.30 -6.32 0.61
CA PRO A 42 1.12 -6.87 1.96
C PRO A 42 0.08 -6.11 2.78
N ALA A 43 0.02 -4.78 2.67
CA ALA A 43 -0.99 -3.99 3.36
C ALA A 43 -2.40 -4.27 2.84
N LYS A 44 -2.62 -4.86 1.67
CA LYS A 44 -3.95 -5.31 1.23
C LYS A 44 -4.37 -6.62 1.90
N SER A 45 -3.44 -7.55 2.08
CA SER A 45 -3.72 -8.89 2.61
C SER A 45 -3.78 -8.97 4.13
N HIS A 46 -3.11 -8.06 4.85
CA HIS A 46 -3.04 -8.10 6.31
C HIS A 46 -4.07 -7.14 6.94
N PRO A 47 -4.93 -7.60 7.84
CA PRO A 47 -5.98 -6.77 8.44
C PRO A 47 -5.42 -5.79 9.51
N GLU A 48 -4.22 -6.06 10.02
CA GLU A 48 -3.52 -5.30 11.08
C GLU A 48 -2.92 -3.97 10.58
N VAL A 49 -2.91 -3.72 9.27
CA VAL A 49 -2.17 -2.60 8.66
C VAL A 49 -3.03 -1.83 7.66
N VAL A 50 -2.95 -0.50 7.72
CA VAL A 50 -3.60 0.41 6.78
C VAL A 50 -2.59 1.43 6.27
N LEU A 51 -2.54 1.62 4.94
CA LEU A 51 -1.78 2.72 4.34
C LEU A 51 -2.62 4.00 4.42
N GLN A 52 -2.19 4.94 5.25
CA GLN A 52 -2.92 6.18 5.49
C GLN A 52 -2.43 7.32 4.61
N ALA A 53 -1.11 7.49 4.48
CA ALA A 53 -0.55 8.66 3.84
C ALA A 53 0.65 8.33 2.94
N VAL A 54 0.92 9.19 1.96
CA VAL A 54 2.15 9.19 1.18
C VAL A 54 2.71 10.60 1.04
N ALA A 55 4.02 10.76 1.20
CA ALA A 55 4.74 12.01 0.95
C ALA A 55 5.91 11.75 0.01
N ALA A 56 6.19 12.62 -0.95
CA ALA A 56 7.39 12.54 -1.77
C ALA A 56 7.89 13.93 -2.14
N ARG A 57 9.17 14.02 -2.55
CA ARG A 57 9.77 15.30 -3.02
C ARG A 57 9.01 15.91 -4.20
N ASP A 58 8.44 15.06 -5.06
CA ASP A 58 7.60 15.46 -6.18
C ASP A 58 6.15 15.12 -5.82
N ARG A 59 5.37 16.17 -5.54
CA ARG A 59 3.96 16.05 -5.14
C ARG A 59 3.12 15.38 -6.21
N THR A 60 3.34 15.70 -7.48
CA THR A 60 2.60 15.12 -8.61
C THR A 60 2.80 13.60 -8.66
N ARG A 61 4.02 13.14 -8.38
CA ARG A 61 4.30 11.69 -8.25
C ARG A 61 3.60 11.07 -7.06
N ALA A 62 3.58 11.74 -5.91
CA ALA A 62 2.88 11.27 -4.71
C ALA A 62 1.37 11.14 -4.96
N GLU A 63 0.74 12.12 -5.60
CA GLU A 63 -0.68 12.11 -5.97
C GLU A 63 -1.01 10.97 -6.96
N ALA A 64 -0.20 10.82 -8.01
CA ALA A 64 -0.36 9.72 -8.96
C ALA A 64 -0.23 8.34 -8.27
N PHE A 65 0.71 8.22 -7.33
CA PHE A 65 0.90 6.99 -6.55
C PHE A 65 -0.29 6.73 -5.61
N ALA A 66 -0.76 7.75 -4.88
CA ALA A 66 -1.91 7.63 -4.00
C ALA A 66 -3.17 7.20 -4.76
N LYS A 67 -3.46 7.85 -5.90
CA LYS A 67 -4.59 7.51 -6.75
C LYS A 67 -4.49 6.07 -7.30
N LYS A 68 -3.29 5.65 -7.71
CA LYS A 68 -3.06 4.29 -8.23
C LYS A 68 -3.24 3.21 -7.17
N HIS A 69 -2.90 3.50 -5.92
CA HIS A 69 -2.85 2.50 -4.85
C HIS A 69 -3.97 2.65 -3.80
N GLY A 70 -4.83 3.67 -3.92
CA GLY A 70 -5.95 3.90 -3.01
C GLY A 70 -5.54 4.44 -1.65
N ILE A 71 -4.49 5.27 -1.60
CA ILE A 71 -4.02 5.89 -0.35
C ILE A 71 -4.82 7.20 -0.14
N PRO A 72 -5.44 7.41 1.02
CA PRO A 72 -6.35 8.53 1.22
C PRO A 72 -5.66 9.88 1.31
N ASP A 73 -4.49 9.96 1.97
CA ASP A 73 -3.80 11.23 2.19
C ASP A 73 -2.49 11.35 1.39
N VAL A 74 -2.27 12.55 0.82
CA VAL A 74 -0.99 12.97 0.25
C VAL A 74 -0.45 14.12 1.08
N ARG A 75 0.78 14.02 1.56
CA ARG A 75 1.45 15.05 2.37
C ARG A 75 2.57 15.71 1.59
N ASP A 76 2.72 17.00 1.79
CA ASP A 76 3.71 17.84 1.09
C ASP A 76 5.09 17.77 1.73
N THR A 77 5.14 17.60 3.05
CA THR A 77 6.38 17.55 3.81
C THR A 77 6.42 16.28 4.65
N TYR A 78 7.62 15.85 5.00
CA TYR A 78 7.80 14.69 5.87
C TYR A 78 7.40 14.95 7.32
N GLN A 79 7.28 16.23 7.71
CA GLN A 79 7.07 16.65 9.09
C GLN A 79 5.59 16.90 9.42
N GLY A 80 4.70 16.96 8.43
CA GLY A 80 3.27 17.19 8.63
C GLY A 80 2.61 17.72 7.38
#